data_AF-X0UWS8-F1
#
_entry.id   AF-X0UWS8-F1
#
_cell.length_a   1.000
_cell.length_b   1.000
_cell.length_c   1.000
_cell.angle_alpha   90.00
_cell.angle_beta   90.00
_cell.angle_gamma   90.00
#
_symmetry.space_group_name_H-M   'P 1'
#
loop_
_entity.id
_entity.type
_entity.pdbx_description
1 polymer ?
#
loop_
_entity_poly.entity_id
_entity_poly.type
_entity_poly.pdbx_seq_one_letter_code
_entity_poly.pdbx_strand_id
1 'polypeptide(L)'
;AMLLHSGYADHPYSRFDIVVAEPICTLTTFGKETVVSESEKRTTTTDDPLQVLQQVLDRADIRPTHNEDLPFQGGALGLFGYDLGRRFESLPEIAEQDIVLPDMAVGIYDWALIVDHQRHTVSLLSHNDVNARRAWLESQQFSPQEDFTLTSDWQSNMTREQYGEKFRQVQEYLHSGDCYQVNLAQRFHATYSGDEWQAFLQLNQANRAPFSAFLRLEQGAILSLSPERFILCDNSEIQTRPIKGTLPRLPDPQEDSKQAVKLANS
;
A
#
# COMPACT_ATOMS: atom_id res chain seq x y z
N ALA A 1 5.69 -11.96 -3.72
CA ALA A 1 5.91 -10.95 -4.78
C ALA A 1 5.02 -9.74 -4.49
N MET A 2 5.41 -8.57 -4.97
CA MET A 2 4.65 -7.33 -4.80
C MET A 2 4.63 -6.56 -6.12
N LEU A 3 3.51 -5.89 -6.38
CA LEU A 3 3.30 -4.99 -7.51
C LEU A 3 2.84 -3.64 -6.97
N LEU A 4 3.51 -2.58 -7.38
CA LEU A 4 2.98 -1.21 -7.33
C LEU A 4 2.55 -0.84 -8.74
N HIS A 5 1.31 -0.41 -8.90
CA HIS A 5 0.70 -0.19 -10.20
C HIS A 5 0.11 1.21 -10.27
N SER A 6 0.38 1.90 -11.39
CA SER A 6 -0.19 3.22 -11.66
C SER A 6 -0.79 3.35 -13.07
N GLY A 7 -0.70 2.32 -13.92
CA GLY A 7 -0.94 2.43 -15.36
C GLY A 7 -2.36 2.77 -15.86
N TYR A 8 -3.42 2.62 -15.07
CA TYR A 8 -4.80 2.83 -15.57
C TYR A 8 -5.41 4.20 -15.28
N ALA A 9 -4.83 5.00 -14.40
CA ALA A 9 -5.40 6.32 -14.09
C ALA A 9 -4.96 7.35 -15.15
N ASP A 10 -5.91 8.16 -15.63
CA ASP A 10 -5.59 9.37 -16.38
C ASP A 10 -5.11 10.45 -15.40
N HIS A 11 -3.89 10.28 -14.92
CA HIS A 11 -3.31 11.08 -13.87
C HIS A 11 -1.83 11.36 -14.20
N PRO A 12 -1.33 12.59 -14.01
CA PRO A 12 0.05 12.95 -14.40
C PRO A 12 1.14 12.15 -13.68
N TYR A 13 0.80 11.45 -12.60
CA TYR A 13 1.72 10.62 -11.82
C TYR A 13 1.54 9.11 -12.07
N SER A 14 0.70 8.76 -13.05
CA SER A 14 0.48 7.40 -13.53
C SER A 14 1.39 7.12 -14.72
N ARG A 15 2.55 6.53 -14.43
CA ARG A 15 3.57 6.25 -15.46
C ARG A 15 4.17 4.86 -15.32
N PHE A 16 4.39 4.39 -14.10
CA PHE A 16 5.18 3.20 -13.85
C PHE A 16 4.41 2.11 -13.14
N ASP A 17 4.68 0.87 -13.53
CA ASP A 17 4.49 -0.27 -12.64
C ASP A 17 5.86 -0.75 -12.14
N ILE A 18 5.90 -1.16 -10.88
CA ILE A 18 7.10 -1.69 -10.22
C ILE A 18 6.75 -3.09 -9.72
N VAL A 19 7.47 -4.10 -10.22
CA VAL A 19 7.32 -5.49 -9.78
C VAL A 19 8.60 -5.94 -9.09
N VAL A 20 8.44 -6.51 -7.90
CA VAL A 20 9.52 -7.10 -7.11
C VAL A 20 9.13 -8.46 -6.55
N ALA A 21 10.10 -9.37 -6.43
CA ALA A 21 9.96 -10.66 -5.75
C ALA A 21 11.33 -11.13 -5.23
N GLU A 22 11.37 -12.26 -4.51
CA GLU A 22 12.61 -12.83 -3.95
C GLU A 22 13.51 -11.77 -3.28
N PRO A 23 13.03 -11.11 -2.20
CA PRO A 23 13.85 -10.15 -1.48
C PRO A 23 15.09 -10.83 -0.88
N ILE A 24 16.21 -10.12 -0.83
CA ILE A 24 17.44 -10.61 -0.17
C ILE A 24 17.29 -10.65 1.35
N CYS A 25 16.41 -9.79 1.90
CA CYS A 25 16.08 -9.74 3.31
C CYS A 25 14.62 -9.31 3.50
N THR A 26 13.92 -9.87 4.49
CA THR A 26 12.58 -9.43 4.91
C THR A 26 12.56 -8.97 6.36
N LEU A 27 11.75 -7.96 6.63
CA LEU A 27 11.44 -7.45 7.95
C LEU A 27 9.93 -7.52 8.17
N THR A 28 9.51 -8.27 9.18
CA THR A 28 8.10 -8.41 9.55
C THR A 28 7.90 -8.04 11.01
N THR A 29 7.05 -7.05 11.28
CA THR A 29 6.72 -6.60 12.64
C THR A 29 5.32 -7.02 13.03
N PHE A 30 5.19 -7.62 14.21
CA PHE A 30 3.92 -7.90 14.89
C PHE A 30 3.99 -7.35 16.30
N GLY A 31 3.20 -6.32 16.61
CA GLY A 31 3.27 -5.62 17.88
C GLY A 31 4.70 -5.22 18.18
N LYS A 32 5.23 -5.68 19.33
CA LYS A 32 6.55 -5.29 19.84
C LYS A 32 7.73 -5.99 19.16
N GLU A 33 7.50 -7.04 18.38
CA GLU A 33 8.58 -7.84 17.81
C GLU A 33 8.74 -7.59 16.32
N THR A 34 9.99 -7.42 15.89
CA THR A 34 10.39 -7.37 14.49
C THR A 34 11.27 -8.57 14.20
N VAL A 35 10.85 -9.38 13.24
CA VAL A 35 11.59 -10.52 12.72
C VAL A 35 12.31 -10.09 11.45
N VAL A 36 13.64 -10.21 11.44
CA VAL A 36 14.49 -10.01 10.27
C VAL A 36 14.92 -11.39 9.76
N SER A 37 14.64 -11.67 8.49
CA SER A 37 15.03 -12.92 7.83
C SER A 37 15.93 -12.62 6.64
N GLU A 38 17.12 -13.21 6.61
CA GLU A 38 18.12 -13.05 5.55
C GLU A 38 18.72 -14.43 5.24
N SER A 39 18.49 -14.94 4.03
CA SER A 39 18.85 -16.32 3.66
C SER A 39 18.28 -17.33 4.69
N GLU A 40 19.12 -18.17 5.30
CA GLU A 40 18.71 -19.13 6.34
C GLU A 40 18.71 -18.55 7.76
N LYS A 41 19.17 -17.31 7.94
CA LYS A 41 19.26 -16.68 9.26
C LYS A 41 17.98 -15.91 9.57
N ARG A 42 17.48 -16.11 10.79
CA ARG A 42 16.33 -15.39 11.32
C ARG A 42 16.67 -14.83 12.69
N THR A 43 16.45 -13.55 12.89
CA THR A 43 16.66 -12.86 14.17
C THR A 43 15.42 -12.09 14.55
N THR A 44 15.10 -12.07 15.85
CA THR A 44 13.99 -11.30 16.40
C THR A 44 14.55 -10.20 17.29
N THR A 45 14.00 -9.00 17.19
CA THR A 45 14.33 -7.85 18.05
C THR A 45 13.07 -7.08 18.45
N THR A 46 13.16 -6.36 19.57
CA THR A 46 12.16 -5.40 20.02
C THR A 46 12.57 -3.94 19.77
N ASP A 47 13.68 -3.72 19.06
CA ASP A 47 14.15 -2.39 18.68
C ASP A 47 13.16 -1.71 17.73
N ASP A 48 13.30 -0.39 17.60
CA ASP A 48 12.52 0.42 16.65
C ASP A 48 12.59 -0.18 15.23
N PRO A 49 11.45 -0.57 14.63
CA PRO A 49 11.43 -1.26 13.34
C PRO A 49 11.98 -0.42 12.19
N LEU A 50 11.88 0.92 12.25
CA LEU A 50 12.43 1.81 11.23
C LEU A 50 13.95 1.94 11.36
N GLN A 51 14.47 1.91 12.58
CA GLN A 51 15.93 1.86 12.80
C GLN A 51 16.51 0.53 12.33
N VAL A 52 15.84 -0.59 12.62
CA VAL A 52 16.24 -1.91 12.13
C VAL A 52 16.19 -1.94 10.60
N LEU A 53 15.15 -1.38 9.98
CA LEU A 53 15.06 -1.24 8.52
C LEU A 53 16.23 -0.43 7.95
N GLN A 54 16.57 0.71 8.56
CA GLN A 54 17.72 1.52 8.15
C GLN A 54 19.03 0.73 8.23
N GLN A 55 19.27 -0.01 9.31
CA GLN A 55 20.46 -0.84 9.46
C GLN A 55 20.55 -1.95 8.40
N VAL A 56 19.42 -2.53 7.98
CA VAL A 56 19.41 -3.50 6.88
C VAL A 56 19.72 -2.81 5.54
N LEU A 57 19.11 -1.66 5.27
CA LEU A 57 19.37 -0.88 4.05
C LEU A 57 20.85 -0.45 3.94
N ASP A 58 21.43 0.02 5.05
CA ASP A 58 22.84 0.43 5.10
C ASP A 58 23.79 -0.75 4.82
N ARG A 59 23.44 -1.95 5.30
CA ARG A 59 24.21 -3.18 5.05
C ARG A 59 24.06 -3.68 3.62
N ALA A 60 22.90 -3.53 3.01
CA ALA A 60 22.66 -3.89 1.62
C ALA A 60 23.45 -2.99 0.64
N ASP A 61 23.72 -1.75 1.04
CA ASP A 61 24.55 -0.76 0.33
C ASP A 61 24.15 -0.53 -1.14
N ILE A 62 22.84 -0.61 -1.42
CA ILE A 62 22.28 -0.35 -2.75
C ILE A 62 22.19 1.18 -2.95
N ARG A 63 23.20 1.76 -3.61
CA ARG A 63 23.31 3.21 -3.86
C ARG A 63 23.38 3.55 -5.36
N PRO A 64 22.28 3.35 -6.11
CA PRO A 64 22.24 3.71 -7.51
C PRO A 64 22.33 5.23 -7.71
N THR A 65 22.85 5.66 -8.86
CA THR A 65 22.70 7.05 -9.28
C THR A 65 21.24 7.30 -9.68
N HIS A 66 20.67 8.41 -9.23
CA HIS A 66 19.29 8.80 -9.52
C HIS A 66 19.00 8.77 -11.02
N ASN A 67 17.86 8.20 -11.39
CA ASN A 67 17.37 8.15 -12.76
C ASN A 67 15.85 8.37 -12.79
N GLU A 68 15.41 9.45 -13.42
CA GLU A 68 13.99 9.82 -13.55
C GLU A 68 13.12 8.77 -14.26
N ASP A 69 13.74 7.89 -15.05
CA ASP A 69 13.06 6.83 -15.80
C ASP A 69 13.00 5.50 -15.03
N LEU A 70 13.60 5.44 -13.85
CA LEU A 70 13.61 4.26 -12.98
C LEU A 70 13.19 4.69 -11.56
N PRO A 71 11.88 4.74 -11.24
CA PRO A 71 11.38 5.25 -9.96
C PRO A 71 11.76 4.37 -8.76
N PHE A 72 12.20 3.14 -9.02
CA PHE A 72 12.72 2.23 -8.02
C PHE A 72 13.94 1.51 -8.59
N GLN A 73 15.08 1.70 -7.94
CA GLN A 73 16.37 1.17 -8.37
C GLN A 73 16.93 0.20 -7.33
N GLY A 74 16.07 -0.51 -6.61
CA GLY A 74 16.43 -1.37 -5.48
C GLY A 74 16.33 -0.65 -4.12
N GLY A 75 16.21 -1.43 -3.06
CA GLY A 75 15.95 -0.95 -1.70
C GLY A 75 14.71 -1.58 -1.07
N ALA A 76 14.08 -0.86 -0.14
CA ALA A 76 12.93 -1.35 0.61
C ALA A 76 11.61 -1.16 -0.15
N LEU A 77 10.77 -2.19 -0.16
CA LEU A 77 9.40 -2.12 -0.66
C LEU A 77 8.50 -3.00 0.21
N GLY A 78 7.34 -2.49 0.60
CA GLY A 78 6.38 -3.26 1.39
C GLY A 78 5.29 -2.44 2.05
N LEU A 79 4.79 -2.98 3.17
CA LEU A 79 3.69 -2.45 3.97
C LEU A 79 4.20 -1.79 5.25
N PHE A 80 3.62 -0.63 5.56
CA PHE A 80 3.61 -0.02 6.88
C PHE A 80 2.15 0.19 7.28
N GLY A 81 1.64 -0.68 8.15
CA GLY A 81 0.26 -0.67 8.64
C GLY A 81 0.01 0.43 9.66
N TYR A 82 -1.27 0.73 9.91
CA TYR A 82 -1.68 1.78 10.84
C TYR A 82 -1.17 1.53 12.27
N ASP A 83 -1.31 0.30 12.76
CA ASP A 83 -0.92 -0.06 14.13
C ASP A 83 0.59 -0.10 14.35
N LEU A 84 1.42 0.00 13.30
CA LEU A 84 2.86 0.23 13.44
C LEU A 84 3.15 1.53 14.22
N GLY A 85 2.25 2.51 14.14
CA GLY A 85 2.32 3.76 14.91
C GLY A 85 2.48 3.54 16.42
N ARG A 86 1.96 2.43 16.96
CA ARG A 86 2.09 2.05 18.39
C ARG A 86 3.53 1.78 18.82
N ARG A 87 4.47 1.67 17.87
CA ARG A 87 5.91 1.56 18.16
C ARG A 87 6.57 2.90 18.48
N PHE A 88 5.92 3.99 18.09
CA PHE A 88 6.45 5.35 18.25
C PHE A 88 5.55 6.19 19.17
N GLU A 89 4.26 5.85 19.25
CA GLU A 89 3.26 6.56 20.03
C GLU A 89 2.62 5.68 21.10
N SER A 90 2.28 6.29 22.24
CA SER A 90 1.55 5.61 23.32
C SER A 90 0.05 5.72 23.09
N LEU A 91 -0.55 4.63 22.61
CA LEU A 91 -1.98 4.53 22.36
C LEU A 91 -2.64 3.47 23.25
N PRO A 92 -3.88 3.67 23.69
CA PRO A 92 -4.58 2.67 24.49
C PRO A 92 -4.91 1.43 23.64
N GLU A 93 -4.95 0.27 24.30
CA GLU A 93 -5.32 -1.02 23.71
C GLU A 93 -6.79 -1.31 24.02
N ILE A 94 -7.68 -0.75 23.18
CA ILE A 94 -9.16 -0.85 23.37
C ILE A 94 -9.80 -1.68 22.26
N ALA A 95 -9.34 -1.51 21.02
CA ALA A 95 -9.86 -2.24 19.87
C ALA A 95 -9.37 -3.69 19.88
N GLU A 96 -10.25 -4.61 19.48
CA GLU A 96 -9.89 -6.01 19.28
C GLU A 96 -8.95 -6.16 18.07
N GLN A 97 -7.93 -7.02 18.21
CA GLN A 97 -7.04 -7.38 17.10
C GLN A 97 -7.64 -8.57 16.34
N ASP A 98 -8.48 -8.26 15.37
CA ASP A 98 -9.26 -9.22 14.60
C ASP A 98 -8.76 -9.42 13.15
N ILE A 99 -7.64 -8.78 12.80
CA ILE A 99 -6.92 -8.98 11.53
C ILE A 99 -5.54 -9.55 11.83
N VAL A 100 -5.25 -10.72 11.26
CA VAL A 100 -3.95 -11.37 11.38
C VAL A 100 -3.05 -10.91 10.23
N LEU A 101 -2.67 -9.63 10.23
CA LEU A 101 -1.68 -9.08 9.32
C LEU A 101 -0.56 -8.40 10.11
N PRO A 102 0.67 -8.36 9.58
CA PRO A 102 1.77 -7.67 10.23
C PRO A 102 1.57 -6.15 10.21
N ASP A 103 2.06 -5.49 11.25
CA ASP A 103 2.13 -4.03 11.33
C ASP A 103 3.15 -3.46 10.35
N MET A 104 4.20 -4.22 10.03
CA MET A 104 5.15 -3.90 8.97
C MET A 104 5.53 -5.18 8.23
N ALA A 105 5.56 -5.15 6.90
CA ALA A 105 6.08 -6.25 6.09
C ALA A 105 6.84 -5.69 4.89
N VAL A 106 8.16 -5.63 5.02
CA VAL A 106 9.06 -5.00 4.06
C VAL A 106 10.08 -6.00 3.55
N GLY A 107 10.29 -6.03 2.23
CA GLY A 107 11.41 -6.71 1.61
C GLY A 107 12.48 -5.72 1.17
N ILE A 108 13.74 -6.14 1.23
CA ILE A 108 14.87 -5.46 0.58
C ILE A 108 15.14 -6.16 -0.74
N TYR A 109 15.12 -5.40 -1.82
CA TYR A 109 15.21 -5.91 -3.18
C TYR A 109 16.43 -5.33 -3.90
N ASP A 110 17.20 -6.21 -4.51
CA ASP A 110 18.36 -5.92 -5.36
C ASP A 110 18.00 -5.88 -6.86
N TRP A 111 16.72 -6.11 -7.20
CA TRP A 111 16.22 -6.11 -8.57
C TRP A 111 14.78 -5.60 -8.63
N ALA A 112 14.37 -5.16 -9.81
CA ALA A 112 12.98 -4.83 -10.11
C ALA A 112 12.70 -4.91 -11.62
N LEU A 113 11.45 -5.16 -11.97
CA LEU A 113 10.91 -4.84 -13.28
C LEU A 113 10.17 -3.51 -13.22
N ILE A 114 10.56 -2.59 -14.10
CA ILE A 114 9.94 -1.28 -14.25
C ILE A 114 9.23 -1.24 -15.60
N VAL A 115 7.90 -1.16 -15.57
CA VAL A 115 7.08 -0.96 -16.78
C VAL A 115 6.82 0.52 -16.93
N ASP A 116 7.31 1.12 -18.01
CA ASP A 116 7.03 2.51 -18.36
C ASP A 116 5.89 2.56 -19.39
N HIS A 117 4.71 2.97 -18.94
CA HIS A 117 3.51 3.06 -19.77
C HIS A 117 3.53 4.23 -20.76
N GLN A 118 4.41 5.22 -20.57
CA GLN A 118 4.55 6.33 -21.53
C GLN A 118 5.53 5.98 -22.65
N ARG A 119 6.62 5.29 -22.32
CA ARG A 119 7.63 4.84 -23.30
C ARG A 119 7.33 3.49 -23.92
N HIS A 120 6.36 2.75 -23.39
CA HIS A 120 6.04 1.37 -23.76
C HIS A 120 7.25 0.44 -23.66
N THR A 121 8.01 0.57 -22.56
CA THR A 121 9.22 -0.22 -22.32
C THR A 121 9.15 -0.95 -20.99
N VAL A 122 9.73 -2.14 -20.94
CA VAL A 122 9.97 -2.87 -19.69
C VAL A 122 11.47 -2.90 -19.44
N SER A 123 11.90 -2.36 -18.31
CA SER A 123 13.30 -2.36 -17.87
C SER A 123 13.48 -3.39 -16.77
N LEU A 124 14.45 -4.28 -16.93
CA LEU A 124 14.93 -5.15 -15.86
C LEU A 124 16.19 -4.52 -15.24
N LEU A 125 16.11 -4.20 -13.96
CA LEU A 125 17.26 -3.77 -13.16
C LEU A 125 17.66 -4.92 -12.23
N SER A 126 18.96 -5.16 -12.09
CA SER A 126 19.53 -6.00 -11.03
C SER A 126 20.91 -5.48 -10.63
N HIS A 127 21.19 -5.44 -9.32
CA HIS A 127 22.52 -5.14 -8.77
C HIS A 127 23.46 -6.35 -8.75
N ASN A 128 22.91 -7.53 -9.05
CA ASN A 128 23.64 -8.78 -9.21
C ASN A 128 23.71 -9.14 -10.72
N ASP A 129 23.67 -10.44 -11.05
CA ASP A 129 23.68 -10.89 -12.45
C ASP A 129 22.29 -10.70 -13.11
N VAL A 130 22.18 -9.64 -13.91
CA VAL A 130 20.95 -9.31 -14.67
C VAL A 130 20.55 -10.40 -15.66
N ASN A 131 21.50 -11.13 -16.25
CA ASN A 131 21.19 -12.21 -17.20
C ASN A 131 20.63 -13.44 -16.46
N ALA A 132 21.21 -13.78 -15.30
CA ALA A 132 20.67 -14.83 -14.45
C ALA A 132 19.26 -14.48 -13.97
N ARG A 133 19.03 -13.23 -13.54
CA ARG A 133 17.70 -12.76 -13.14
C ARG A 133 16.69 -12.81 -14.29
N ARG A 134 17.11 -12.42 -15.50
CA ARG A 134 16.29 -12.52 -16.71
C ARG A 134 15.92 -13.98 -17.01
N ALA A 135 16.89 -14.89 -16.97
CA ALA A 135 16.65 -16.32 -17.20
C ALA A 135 15.68 -16.89 -16.15
N TRP A 136 15.81 -16.50 -14.88
CA TRP A 136 14.86 -16.87 -13.83
C TRP A 136 13.45 -16.34 -14.13
N LEU A 137 13.30 -15.07 -14.54
CA LEU A 137 12.01 -14.49 -14.93
C LEU A 137 11.37 -15.23 -16.13
N GLU A 138 12.16 -15.51 -17.16
CA GLU A 138 11.69 -16.22 -18.36
C GLU A 138 11.34 -17.69 -18.07
N SER A 139 11.86 -18.27 -16.98
CA SER A 139 11.52 -19.62 -16.52
C SER A 139 10.21 -19.70 -15.73
N GLN A 140 9.68 -18.56 -15.25
CA GLN A 140 8.44 -18.54 -14.48
C GLN A 140 7.27 -18.98 -15.36
N GLN A 141 6.47 -19.92 -14.86
CA GLN A 141 5.26 -20.36 -15.55
C GLN A 141 4.04 -19.65 -14.97
N PHE A 142 3.22 -19.09 -15.85
CA PHE A 142 1.90 -18.62 -15.49
C PHE A 142 0.97 -19.82 -15.33
N SER A 143 0.43 -19.99 -14.14
CA SER A 143 -0.68 -20.93 -13.90
C SER A 143 -2.01 -20.17 -14.01
N PRO A 144 -3.02 -20.73 -14.69
CA PRO A 144 -4.36 -20.19 -14.66
C PRO A 144 -4.84 -20.07 -13.23
N GLN A 145 -5.37 -18.90 -12.88
CA GLN A 145 -5.89 -18.66 -11.55
C GLN A 145 -7.39 -18.96 -11.48
N GLU A 146 -7.85 -19.38 -10.32
CA GLU A 146 -9.28 -19.53 -10.05
C GLU A 146 -9.97 -18.17 -10.09
N ASP A 147 -11.17 -18.15 -10.66
CA ASP A 147 -12.00 -16.95 -10.68
C ASP A 147 -12.34 -16.52 -9.25
N PHE A 148 -12.18 -15.22 -8.97
CA PHE A 148 -12.59 -14.65 -7.70
C PHE A 148 -14.11 -14.47 -7.64
N THR A 149 -14.72 -14.88 -6.54
CA THR A 149 -16.13 -14.61 -6.26
C THR A 149 -16.38 -14.37 -4.77
N LEU A 150 -17.29 -13.44 -4.47
CA LEU A 150 -17.80 -13.26 -3.11
C LEU A 150 -18.77 -14.40 -2.78
N THR A 151 -18.65 -14.95 -1.57
CA THR A 151 -19.50 -16.02 -1.05
C THR A 151 -20.47 -15.53 0.02
N SER A 152 -20.38 -14.25 0.41
CA SER A 152 -21.35 -13.57 1.26
C SER A 152 -21.57 -12.13 0.80
N ASP A 153 -22.67 -11.53 1.28
CA ASP A 153 -22.84 -10.09 1.24
C ASP A 153 -21.84 -9.37 2.16
N TRP A 154 -21.63 -8.09 1.90
CA TRP A 154 -20.85 -7.20 2.76
C TRP A 154 -21.57 -6.95 4.09
N GLN A 155 -20.83 -7.07 5.18
CA GLN A 155 -21.29 -6.82 6.54
C GLN A 155 -20.41 -5.75 7.20
N SER A 156 -21.03 -4.80 7.90
CA SER A 156 -20.30 -3.82 8.71
C SER A 156 -19.95 -4.40 10.08
N ASN A 157 -18.81 -4.02 10.62
CA ASN A 157 -18.41 -4.34 12.00
C ASN A 157 -19.20 -3.56 13.07
N MET A 158 -20.10 -2.66 12.67
CA MET A 158 -20.98 -1.94 13.59
C MET A 158 -22.34 -1.60 12.96
N THR A 159 -23.36 -1.43 13.81
CA THR A 159 -24.68 -0.97 13.35
C THR A 159 -24.69 0.53 13.09
N ARG A 160 -25.75 0.99 12.41
CA ARG A 160 -25.97 2.42 12.16
C ARG A 160 -26.10 3.22 13.45
N GLU A 161 -26.77 2.66 14.45
CA GLU A 161 -26.98 3.27 15.77
C GLU A 161 -25.64 3.43 16.49
N GLN A 162 -24.80 2.39 16.49
CA GLN A 162 -23.46 2.42 17.08
C GLN A 162 -22.55 3.44 16.38
N TYR A 163 -22.57 3.49 15.04
CA TYR A 163 -21.83 4.51 14.30
C TYR A 163 -22.31 5.92 14.67
N GLY A 164 -23.63 6.13 14.77
CA GLY A 164 -24.22 7.40 15.16
C GLY A 164 -23.85 7.85 16.58
N GLU A 165 -23.72 6.91 17.52
CA GLU A 165 -23.25 7.20 18.88
C GLU A 165 -21.78 7.62 18.89
N LYS A 166 -20.90 6.86 18.23
CA LYS A 166 -19.49 7.23 18.07
C LYS A 166 -19.32 8.59 17.39
N PHE A 167 -20.15 8.88 16.39
CA PHE A 167 -20.15 10.17 15.71
C PHE A 167 -20.53 11.32 16.66
N ARG A 168 -21.56 11.16 17.50
CA ARG A 168 -21.92 12.17 18.51
C ARG A 168 -20.79 12.39 19.53
N GLN A 169 -20.15 11.32 19.99
CA GLN A 169 -19.00 11.42 20.88
C GLN A 169 -17.85 12.20 20.23
N VAL A 170 -17.58 11.98 18.95
CA VAL A 170 -16.60 12.79 18.19
C VAL A 170 -17.02 14.27 18.17
N GLN A 171 -18.29 14.58 17.93
CA GLN A 171 -18.76 15.97 17.96
C GLN A 171 -18.58 16.61 19.35
N GLU A 172 -18.81 15.86 20.42
CA GLU A 172 -18.57 16.33 21.79
C GLU A 172 -17.09 16.68 22.00
N TYR A 173 -16.15 15.83 21.54
CA TYR A 173 -14.71 16.13 21.59
C TYR A 173 -14.31 17.36 20.76
N LEU A 174 -14.96 17.60 19.63
CA LEU A 174 -14.73 18.81 18.83
C LEU A 174 -15.25 20.06 19.56
N HIS A 175 -16.40 19.97 20.21
CA HIS A 175 -17.00 21.10 20.95
C HIS A 175 -16.31 21.41 22.28
N SER A 176 -15.75 20.41 22.97
CA SER A 176 -14.93 20.61 24.17
C SER A 176 -13.56 21.22 23.88
N GLY A 177 -13.13 21.20 22.62
CA GLY A 177 -11.81 21.70 22.19
C GLY A 177 -10.69 20.66 22.31
N ASP A 178 -11.02 19.37 22.46
CA ASP A 178 -10.03 18.30 22.57
C ASP A 178 -9.32 18.03 21.23
N CYS A 179 -10.02 18.25 20.11
CA CYS A 179 -9.45 18.12 18.76
C CYS A 179 -10.19 18.99 17.73
N TYR A 180 -9.60 19.15 16.54
CA TYR A 180 -10.20 19.91 15.43
C TYR A 180 -10.85 19.03 14.36
N GLN A 181 -10.38 17.79 14.22
CA GLN A 181 -10.90 16.82 13.25
C GLN A 181 -10.59 15.39 13.74
N VAL A 182 -11.52 14.47 13.51
CA VAL A 182 -11.33 13.03 13.72
C VAL A 182 -11.83 12.29 12.49
N ASN A 183 -11.02 11.37 11.98
CA ASN A 183 -11.42 10.47 10.90
C ASN A 183 -12.04 9.20 11.49
N LEU A 184 -13.37 9.18 11.65
CA LEU A 184 -14.10 8.01 12.16
C LEU A 184 -14.33 6.98 11.04
N ALA A 185 -13.65 5.84 11.15
CA ALA A 185 -13.77 4.73 10.19
C ALA A 185 -14.61 3.56 10.73
N GLN A 186 -15.18 2.78 9.81
CA GLN A 186 -15.79 1.47 10.07
C GLN A 186 -15.26 0.47 9.06
N ARG A 187 -15.32 -0.82 9.39
CA ARG A 187 -14.86 -1.89 8.50
C ARG A 187 -16.04 -2.64 7.92
N PHE A 188 -15.94 -2.95 6.64
CA PHE A 188 -16.83 -3.88 5.97
C PHE A 188 -16.07 -5.17 5.66
N HIS A 189 -16.72 -6.32 5.78
CA HIS A 189 -16.15 -7.62 5.46
C HIS A 189 -17.14 -8.49 4.66
N ALA A 190 -16.60 -9.36 3.83
CA ALA A 190 -17.33 -10.40 3.12
C ALA A 190 -16.41 -11.63 2.99
N THR A 191 -16.99 -12.82 2.90
CA THR A 191 -16.23 -14.04 2.57
C THR A 191 -16.11 -14.20 1.06
N TYR A 192 -15.06 -14.90 0.61
CA TYR A 192 -14.80 -15.10 -0.81
C TYR A 192 -14.17 -16.48 -1.08
N SER A 193 -14.08 -16.83 -2.36
CA SER A 193 -13.30 -17.96 -2.88
C SER A 193 -12.58 -17.55 -4.18
N GLY A 194 -11.55 -18.29 -4.56
CA GLY A 194 -10.73 -18.01 -5.75
C GLY A 194 -9.51 -17.14 -5.46
N ASP A 195 -8.88 -16.59 -6.51
CA ASP A 195 -7.62 -15.87 -6.38
C ASP A 195 -7.81 -14.35 -6.20
N GLU A 196 -7.22 -13.80 -5.15
CA GLU A 196 -7.23 -12.37 -4.84
C GLU A 196 -6.54 -11.52 -5.91
N TRP A 197 -5.67 -12.10 -6.75
CA TRP A 197 -5.13 -11.40 -7.92
C TRP A 197 -6.23 -11.11 -8.94
N GLN A 198 -7.20 -12.01 -9.15
CA GLN A 198 -8.36 -11.74 -10.00
C GLN A 198 -9.23 -10.62 -9.41
N ALA A 199 -9.41 -10.59 -8.08
CA ALA A 199 -10.08 -9.46 -7.42
C ALA A 199 -9.35 -8.14 -7.67
N PHE A 200 -8.01 -8.14 -7.56
CA PHE A 200 -7.20 -6.96 -7.83
C PHE A 200 -7.37 -6.45 -9.26
N LEU A 201 -7.30 -7.34 -10.25
CA LEU A 201 -7.51 -6.97 -11.66
C LEU A 201 -8.88 -6.34 -11.90
N GLN A 202 -9.95 -6.95 -11.37
CA GLN A 202 -11.31 -6.43 -11.50
C GLN A 202 -11.46 -5.06 -10.80
N LEU A 203 -10.97 -4.93 -9.56
CA LEU A 203 -11.04 -3.67 -8.80
C LEU A 203 -10.24 -2.55 -9.47
N ASN A 204 -9.06 -2.87 -10.00
CA ASN A 204 -8.18 -1.89 -10.62
C ASN A 204 -8.75 -1.39 -11.95
N GLN A 205 -9.40 -2.26 -12.73
CA GLN A 205 -10.15 -1.86 -13.92
C GLN A 205 -11.32 -0.93 -13.59
N ALA A 206 -12.01 -1.17 -12.47
CA ALA A 206 -13.17 -0.38 -12.05
C ALA A 206 -12.80 0.99 -11.44
N ASN A 207 -11.80 1.04 -10.55
CA ASN A 207 -11.49 2.25 -9.78
C ASN A 207 -10.40 3.14 -10.41
N ARG A 208 -9.51 2.56 -11.23
CA ARG A 208 -8.42 3.27 -11.95
C ARG A 208 -7.67 4.26 -11.06
N ALA A 209 -7.29 3.82 -9.86
CA ALA A 209 -6.62 4.66 -8.88
C ALA A 209 -5.16 4.95 -9.31
N PRO A 210 -4.63 6.15 -9.01
CA PRO A 210 -3.25 6.53 -9.36
C PRO A 210 -2.17 5.76 -8.57
N PHE A 211 -2.51 5.25 -7.38
CA PHE A 211 -1.59 4.49 -6.53
C PHE A 211 -2.23 3.17 -6.11
N SER A 212 -2.18 2.18 -7.00
CA SER A 212 -2.63 0.82 -6.71
C SER A 212 -1.46 -0.05 -6.25
N ALA A 213 -1.72 -1.03 -5.39
CA ALA A 213 -0.72 -2.01 -5.00
C ALA A 213 -1.34 -3.38 -4.75
N PHE A 214 -0.59 -4.43 -5.10
CA PHE A 214 -0.90 -5.81 -4.77
C PHE A 214 0.29 -6.44 -4.04
N LEU A 215 0.10 -6.82 -2.78
CA LEU A 215 1.12 -7.50 -1.98
C LEU A 215 0.60 -8.87 -1.59
N ARG A 216 1.38 -9.92 -1.90
CA ARG A 216 1.14 -11.27 -1.39
C ARG A 216 2.07 -11.52 -0.21
N LEU A 217 1.51 -11.62 0.98
CA LEU A 217 2.19 -11.96 2.23
C LEU A 217 1.85 -13.42 2.61
N GLU A 218 2.56 -13.96 3.59
CA GLU A 218 2.30 -15.30 4.12
C GLU A 218 0.91 -15.39 4.78
N GLN A 219 0.50 -14.31 5.46
CA GLN A 219 -0.74 -14.25 6.23
C GLN A 219 -1.97 -13.87 5.39
N GLY A 220 -1.76 -13.30 4.19
CA GLY A 220 -2.86 -12.83 3.35
C GLY A 220 -2.39 -11.94 2.20
N ALA A 221 -3.35 -11.38 1.48
CA ALA A 221 -3.11 -10.44 0.38
C ALA A 221 -3.59 -9.02 0.74
N ILE A 222 -2.88 -8.02 0.24
CA ILE A 222 -3.26 -6.61 0.36
C ILE A 222 -3.51 -6.08 -1.04
N LEU A 223 -4.72 -5.56 -1.24
CA LEU A 223 -5.18 -4.91 -2.46
C LEU A 223 -5.43 -3.45 -2.11
N SER A 224 -4.55 -2.56 -2.56
CA SER A 224 -4.69 -1.12 -2.37
C SER A 224 -5.09 -0.46 -3.68
N LEU A 225 -6.05 0.46 -3.61
CA LEU A 225 -6.48 1.32 -4.71
C LEU A 225 -6.55 2.76 -4.18
N SER A 226 -5.39 3.35 -3.89
CA SER A 226 -5.31 4.64 -3.22
C SER A 226 -5.40 5.80 -4.22
N PRO A 227 -6.28 6.79 -3.98
CA PRO A 227 -6.26 8.06 -4.72
C PRO A 227 -5.18 9.03 -4.21
N GLU A 228 -4.64 8.78 -3.01
CA GLU A 228 -3.86 9.76 -2.27
C GLU A 228 -2.42 9.29 -2.04
N ARG A 229 -1.49 10.21 -2.26
CA ARG A 229 -0.08 10.04 -1.90
C ARG A 229 0.11 10.49 -0.47
N PHE A 230 0.62 9.59 0.37
CA PHE A 230 1.05 9.94 1.71
C PHE A 230 2.27 10.87 1.67
N ILE A 231 3.42 10.35 1.25
CA ILE A 231 4.68 11.11 1.14
C ILE A 231 5.44 10.64 -0.11
N LEU A 232 6.05 11.57 -0.83
CA LEU A 232 7.15 11.34 -1.76
C LEU A 232 8.36 12.11 -1.23
N CYS A 233 9.52 11.44 -1.15
CA CYS A 233 10.80 12.07 -0.91
C CYS A 233 11.69 11.77 -2.11
N ASP A 234 12.10 12.81 -2.85
CA ASP A 234 12.95 12.70 -4.02
C ASP A 234 13.99 13.83 -4.01
N ASN A 235 15.28 13.49 -4.15
CA ASN A 235 16.38 14.45 -4.11
C ASN A 235 16.31 15.49 -2.96
N SER A 236 15.96 15.03 -1.74
CA SER A 236 15.73 15.88 -0.55
C SER A 236 14.53 16.82 -0.61
N GLU A 237 13.71 16.76 -1.67
CA GLU A 237 12.40 17.38 -1.71
C GLU A 237 11.35 16.42 -1.16
N ILE A 238 10.56 16.91 -0.21
CA ILE A 238 9.45 16.17 0.38
C ILE A 238 8.13 16.76 -0.12
N GLN A 239 7.28 15.92 -0.69
CA GLN A 239 5.95 16.27 -1.15
C GLN A 239 4.89 15.40 -0.49
N THR A 240 3.83 16.03 0.01
CA THR A 240 2.57 15.39 0.41
C THR A 240 1.45 15.90 -0.49
N ARG A 241 0.37 15.13 -0.63
CA ARG A 241 -0.80 15.53 -1.43
C ARG A 241 -2.09 15.29 -0.68
N PRO A 242 -2.31 16.03 0.44
CA PRO A 242 -3.49 15.85 1.24
C PRO A 242 -4.75 16.13 0.42
N ILE A 243 -5.70 15.20 0.44
CA ILE A 243 -7.02 15.39 -0.17
C ILE A 243 -8.00 15.87 0.90
N LYS A 244 -8.70 16.97 0.61
CA LYS A 244 -9.78 17.48 1.46
C LYS A 244 -10.99 17.85 0.64
N GLY A 245 -12.15 17.39 1.12
CA GLY A 245 -13.43 17.61 0.46
C GLY A 245 -13.68 16.57 -0.62
N THR A 246 -14.85 15.95 -0.58
CA THR A 246 -15.27 14.92 -1.53
C THR A 246 -16.71 15.15 -1.92
N LEU A 247 -16.99 15.13 -3.22
CA LEU A 247 -18.33 15.06 -3.77
C LEU A 247 -18.44 13.89 -4.75
N PRO A 248 -19.62 13.25 -4.85
CA PRO A 248 -19.82 12.15 -5.80
C PRO A 248 -19.80 12.67 -7.25
N ARG A 249 -19.25 11.88 -8.15
CA ARG A 249 -19.34 12.16 -9.60
C ARG A 249 -20.78 12.01 -10.08
N LEU A 250 -21.19 12.87 -11.02
CA LEU A 250 -22.49 12.77 -11.67
C LEU A 250 -22.37 12.22 -13.10
N PRO A 251 -23.37 11.45 -13.60
CA PRO A 251 -23.36 10.96 -14.97
C PRO A 251 -23.44 12.09 -16.01
N ASP A 252 -24.13 13.19 -15.70
CA ASP A 252 -24.22 14.35 -16.58
C ASP A 252 -22.97 15.24 -16.43
N PRO A 253 -22.20 15.48 -17.52
CA PRO A 253 -20.96 16.24 -17.44
C PRO A 253 -21.12 17.70 -17.01
N GLN A 254 -22.26 18.34 -17.31
CA GLN A 254 -22.48 19.74 -16.95
C GLN A 254 -22.77 19.86 -15.46
N GLU A 255 -23.61 18.97 -14.92
CA GLU A 255 -23.88 18.91 -13.48
C GLU A 255 -22.65 18.47 -12.67
N ASP A 256 -21.85 17.54 -13.19
CA ASP A 256 -20.57 17.15 -12.59
C ASP A 256 -19.58 18.33 -12.52
N SER A 257 -19.50 19.13 -13.60
CA SER A 257 -18.69 20.35 -13.61
C SER A 257 -19.18 21.38 -12.57
N LYS A 258 -20.50 21.54 -12.41
CA LYS A 258 -21.07 22.38 -11.36
C LYS A 258 -20.74 21.86 -9.95
N GLN A 259 -20.73 20.54 -9.73
CA GLN A 259 -20.28 19.97 -8.47
C GLN A 259 -18.81 20.28 -8.18
N ALA A 260 -17.93 20.18 -9.19
CA ALA A 260 -16.52 20.53 -9.04
C ALA A 260 -16.34 22.00 -8.62
N VAL A 261 -17.08 22.93 -9.26
CA VAL A 261 -17.08 24.35 -8.86
C VAL A 261 -17.61 24.53 -7.44
N LYS A 262 -18.66 23.79 -7.05
CA LYS A 262 -19.21 23.85 -5.69
C LYS A 262 -18.18 23.40 -4.65
N LEU A 263 -17.49 22.29 -4.88
CA LEU A 263 -16.46 21.77 -3.98
C LEU A 263 -15.26 22.72 -3.85
N ALA A 264 -14.86 23.37 -4.95
CA ALA A 264 -13.76 24.35 -4.92
C ALA A 264 -14.08 25.61 -4.10
N ASN A 265 -15.37 25.87 -3.81
CA ASN A 265 -15.83 27.05 -3.07
C ASN A 265 -16.44 26.70 -1.70
N SER A 266 -16.24 25.47 -1.19
CA SER A 266 -16.81 25.00 0.09
C SER A 266 -15.90 25.22 1.29
#